data_AF-A0A968MJP2-F1
#
_entry.id   AF-A0A968MJP2-F1
#
_cell.length_a   1.000
_cell.length_b   1.000
_cell.length_c   1.000
_cell.angle_alpha   90.00
_cell.angle_beta   90.00
_cell.angle_gamma   90.00
#
_symmetry.space_group_name_H-M   'P 1'
#
loop_
_entity.id
_entity.type
_entity.pdbx_description
1 polymer ?
#
loop_
_entity_poly.entity_id
_entity_poly.type
_entity_poly.pdbx_seq_one_letter_code
_entity_poly.pdbx_strand_id
1 'polypeptide(L)'
;MRVFFTISLTILFLTVNAQDQIRLSQFMFNGIVNNPGCTGSHEVFTFNISHRSQWLGFDGAPKSQNISLDWPFKKENFALGILAVNDEIGSRSNKSVFLNYAYRIPLSNGKLSLD
;
A
#
# COMPACT_ATOMS: atom_id res chain seq x y z
N MET A 1 1.42 45.89 8.43
CA MET A 1 2.28 44.74 8.05
C MET A 1 1.98 43.48 8.84
N ARG A 2 1.88 43.54 10.18
CA ARG A 2 1.55 42.38 11.03
C ARG A 2 0.25 41.66 10.61
N VAL A 3 -0.85 42.38 10.39
CA VAL A 3 -2.16 41.80 10.06
C VAL A 3 -2.16 41.07 8.71
N PHE A 4 -1.52 41.65 7.67
CA PHE A 4 -1.40 41.00 6.36
C PHE A 4 -0.55 39.72 6.41
N PHE A 5 0.50 39.71 7.23
CA PHE A 5 1.31 38.52 7.45
C PHE A 5 0.50 37.42 8.15
N THR A 6 -0.29 37.76 9.17
CA THR A 6 -1.16 36.79 9.86
C THR A 6 -2.22 36.21 8.92
N ILE A 7 -2.86 37.04 8.10
CA ILE A 7 -3.89 36.59 7.13
C ILE A 7 -3.28 35.65 6.09
N SER A 8 -2.11 36.00 5.55
CA SER A 8 -1.39 35.15 4.58
C SER A 8 -1.03 33.79 5.19
N LEU A 9 -0.57 33.78 6.44
CA LEU A 9 -0.22 32.55 7.15
C LEU A 9 -1.45 31.66 7.39
N THR A 10 -2.60 32.23 7.74
CA THR A 10 -3.84 31.48 7.97
C THR A 10 -4.38 30.82 6.68
N ILE A 11 -4.28 31.50 5.53
CA ILE A 11 -4.75 30.97 4.25
C ILE A 11 -3.94 29.75 3.79
N LEU A 12 -2.63 29.72 4.10
CA LEU A 12 -1.73 28.60 3.81
C LEU A 12 -2.12 27.28 4.50
N PHE A 13 -2.82 27.34 5.65
CA PHE A 13 -3.24 26.15 6.38
C PHE A 13 -4.57 25.55 5.89
N LEU A 14 -5.33 26.26 5.05
CA LEU A 14 -6.65 25.80 4.58
C LEU A 14 -6.58 24.73 3.48
N THR A 15 -5.40 24.48 2.90
CA THR A 15 -5.22 23.55 1.77
C THR A 15 -4.65 22.20 2.16
N VAL A 16 -4.50 21.93 3.47
CA VAL A 16 -3.93 20.67 3.94
C VAL A 16 -4.96 19.55 3.87
N ASN A 17 -4.67 18.52 3.08
CA ASN A 17 -5.43 17.27 3.08
C ASN A 17 -4.78 16.30 4.08
N ALA A 18 -5.51 15.86 5.10
CA ALA A 18 -5.07 14.76 5.96
C ALA A 18 -5.27 13.43 5.22
N GLN A 19 -4.21 12.65 5.05
CA GLN A 19 -4.28 11.31 4.45
C GLN A 19 -4.11 10.26 5.55
N ASP A 20 -5.05 9.33 5.62
CA ASP A 20 -4.92 8.14 6.47
C ASP A 20 -4.63 6.95 5.58
N GLN A 21 -3.43 6.40 5.73
CA GLN A 21 -2.95 5.27 4.97
C GLN A 21 -3.13 4.00 5.79
N ILE A 22 -3.53 2.92 5.13
CA ILE A 22 -3.66 1.60 5.75
C ILE A 22 -2.32 1.19 6.38
N ARG A 23 -2.35 0.83 7.67
CA ARG A 23 -1.18 0.34 8.41
C ARG A 23 -1.27 -1.16 8.60
N LEU A 24 -0.49 -1.90 7.80
CA LEU A 24 -0.40 -3.36 7.88
C LEU A 24 0.89 -3.77 8.58
N SER A 25 0.77 -4.42 9.73
CA SER A 25 1.91 -4.91 10.53
C SER A 25 2.68 -6.05 9.83
N GLN A 26 2.04 -6.75 8.90
CA GLN A 26 2.58 -7.92 8.20
C GLN A 26 3.19 -7.59 6.83
N PHE A 27 3.52 -6.32 6.56
CA PHE A 27 4.07 -5.89 5.27
C PHE A 27 5.36 -6.63 4.87
N MET A 28 6.13 -7.14 5.84
CA MET A 28 7.34 -7.94 5.58
C MET A 28 7.08 -9.21 4.78
N PHE A 29 5.86 -9.77 4.85
CA PHE A 29 5.48 -10.96 4.08
C PHE A 29 4.84 -10.62 2.74
N ASN A 30 4.45 -9.35 2.53
CA ASN A 30 3.76 -8.90 1.33
C ASN A 30 4.24 -7.50 0.95
N GLY A 31 5.42 -7.42 0.32
CA GLY A 31 6.05 -6.15 -0.05
C GLY A 31 5.21 -5.28 -1.00
N ILE A 32 4.33 -5.89 -1.81
CA ILE A 32 3.42 -5.20 -2.74
C ILE A 32 2.48 -4.23 -2.02
N VAL A 33 2.17 -4.50 -0.74
CA VAL A 33 1.35 -3.61 0.10
C VAL A 33 2.00 -2.24 0.31
N ASN A 34 3.34 -2.21 0.33
CA ASN A 34 4.09 -1.00 0.64
C ASN A 34 4.69 -0.35 -0.61
N ASN A 35 5.16 -1.16 -1.56
CA ASN A 35 5.82 -0.68 -2.77
C ASN A 35 5.41 -1.54 -3.99
N PRO A 36 4.76 -0.95 -5.01
CA PRO A 36 4.43 -1.64 -6.26
C PRO A 36 5.66 -2.24 -6.96
N GLY A 37 6.84 -1.63 -6.85
CA GLY A 37 8.10 -2.14 -7.40
C GLY A 37 8.58 -3.45 -6.77
N CYS A 38 8.03 -3.84 -5.61
CA CYS A 38 8.25 -5.17 -5.02
C CYS A 38 7.47 -6.29 -5.72
N THR A 39 6.58 -5.98 -6.67
CA THR A 39 5.86 -6.98 -7.48
C THR A 39 6.85 -7.84 -8.26
N GLY A 40 6.74 -9.16 -8.10
CA GLY A 40 7.60 -10.16 -8.72
C GLY A 40 8.93 -10.41 -8.00
N SER A 41 9.15 -9.79 -6.84
CA SER A 41 10.42 -9.89 -6.09
C SER A 41 10.74 -11.30 -5.62
N HIS A 42 9.73 -12.12 -5.34
CA HIS A 42 9.90 -13.52 -4.91
C HIS A 42 10.28 -14.47 -6.06
N GLU A 43 10.32 -13.99 -7.31
CA GLU A 43 10.63 -14.80 -8.52
C GLU A 43 9.73 -16.03 -8.69
N VAL A 44 8.61 -16.10 -8.01
CA VAL A 44 7.62 -17.17 -8.14
C VAL A 44 6.23 -16.55 -8.11
N PHE A 45 5.28 -17.24 -8.75
CA PHE A 45 3.88 -16.88 -8.58
C PHE A 45 3.52 -17.00 -7.10
N THR A 46 3.00 -15.93 -6.52
CA THR A 46 2.74 -15.85 -5.09
C THR A 46 1.31 -15.39 -4.86
N PHE A 47 0.60 -16.11 -4.01
CA PHE A 47 -0.74 -15.75 -3.55
C PHE A 47 -0.70 -15.58 -2.04
N ASN A 48 -1.16 -14.43 -1.55
CA ASN A 48 -1.19 -14.13 -0.12
C ASN A 48 -2.61 -13.75 0.31
N ILE A 49 -3.00 -14.25 1.49
CA ILE A 49 -4.19 -13.82 2.20
C ILE A 49 -3.79 -13.51 3.63
N SER A 50 -4.25 -12.38 4.16
CA SER A 50 -4.05 -12.06 5.56
C SER A 50 -5.26 -11.37 6.16
N HIS A 51 -5.47 -11.66 7.44
CA HIS A 51 -6.50 -11.07 8.27
C HIS A 51 -5.87 -10.64 9.59
N ARG A 52 -6.25 -9.45 10.04
CA ARG A 52 -5.78 -8.87 11.28
C ARG A 52 -6.97 -8.31 12.04
N SER A 53 -7.14 -8.73 13.28
CA SER A 53 -8.04 -8.11 14.24
C SER A 53 -7.22 -7.53 15.38
N GLN A 54 -7.47 -6.28 15.74
CA GLN A 54 -6.83 -5.62 16.87
C GLN A 54 -7.88 -5.25 17.92
N TRP A 55 -7.44 -4.99 19.15
CA TRP A 55 -8.31 -4.54 20.26
C TRP A 55 -9.54 -5.44 20.43
N LEU A 56 -9.31 -6.76 20.43
CA LEU A 56 -10.37 -7.75 20.58
C LEU A 56 -11.20 -7.48 21.85
N GLY A 57 -12.51 -7.64 21.75
CA GLY A 57 -13.45 -7.41 22.85
C GLY A 57 -14.05 -6.00 22.91
N PHE A 58 -13.57 -5.06 22.10
CA PHE A 58 -14.21 -3.75 21.91
C PHE A 58 -15.13 -3.75 20.70
N ASP A 59 -16.28 -3.08 20.83
CA ASP A 59 -17.17 -2.88 19.68
C ASP A 59 -16.55 -1.89 18.68
N GLY A 60 -16.68 -2.18 17.39
CA GLY A 60 -16.04 -1.41 16.34
C GLY A 60 -14.49 -1.51 16.30
N ALA A 61 -13.90 -2.52 16.95
CA ALA A 61 -12.46 -2.70 16.97
C ALA A 61 -11.85 -2.85 15.54
N PRO A 62 -10.63 -2.31 15.29
CA PRO A 62 -10.00 -2.34 13.97
C PRO A 62 -9.84 -3.76 13.40
N LYS A 63 -10.27 -3.95 12.16
CA LYS A 63 -10.12 -5.19 11.39
C LYS A 63 -9.60 -4.86 10.00
N SER A 64 -8.54 -5.54 9.59
CA SER A 64 -7.95 -5.39 8.27
C SER A 64 -7.87 -6.75 7.58
N GLN A 65 -8.18 -6.81 6.29
CA GLN A 65 -8.08 -7.98 5.44
C GLN A 65 -7.38 -7.58 4.16
N ASN A 66 -6.46 -8.40 3.65
CA ASN A 66 -5.94 -8.22 2.32
C ASN A 66 -5.72 -9.55 1.62
N ILE A 67 -5.88 -9.50 0.31
CA ILE A 67 -5.60 -10.59 -0.61
C ILE A 67 -4.71 -10.02 -1.70
N SER A 68 -3.59 -10.68 -1.99
CA SER A 68 -2.75 -10.30 -3.12
C SER A 68 -2.36 -11.47 -3.99
N LEU A 69 -2.13 -11.14 -5.25
CA LEU A 69 -1.61 -12.01 -6.28
C LEU A 69 -0.38 -11.35 -6.88
N ASP A 70 0.70 -12.10 -7.02
CA ASP A 70 1.95 -11.66 -7.63
C ASP A 70 2.36 -12.65 -8.70
N TRP A 71 2.56 -12.17 -9.92
CA TRP A 71 2.99 -12.97 -11.06
C TRP A 71 4.23 -12.36 -11.72
N PRO A 72 5.42 -12.96 -11.53
CA PRO A 72 6.63 -12.59 -12.25
C PRO A 72 6.71 -13.26 -13.63
N PHE A 73 6.74 -12.45 -14.69
CA PHE A 73 6.97 -12.88 -16.07
C PHE A 73 8.47 -12.84 -16.39
N LYS A 74 9.16 -13.95 -16.08
CA LYS A 74 10.63 -14.01 -16.10
C LYS A 74 11.25 -13.84 -17.48
N LYS A 75 10.57 -14.23 -18.56
CA LYS A 75 11.15 -14.13 -19.91
C LYS A 75 10.97 -12.73 -20.48
N GLU A 76 9.94 -12.03 -20.01
CA GLU A 76 9.47 -10.76 -20.53
C GLU A 76 9.93 -9.56 -19.67
N ASN A 77 10.70 -9.81 -18.61
CA ASN A 77 11.28 -8.78 -17.74
C ASN A 77 10.23 -7.86 -17.10
N PHE A 78 9.04 -8.37 -16.78
CA PHE A 78 8.04 -7.62 -16.02
C PHE A 78 7.34 -8.51 -14.98
N ALA A 79 6.57 -7.89 -14.09
CA ALA A 79 5.69 -8.57 -13.16
C ALA A 79 4.35 -7.83 -13.04
N LEU A 80 3.29 -8.58 -12.78
CA LEU A 80 1.95 -8.05 -12.53
C LEU A 80 1.50 -8.44 -11.14
N GLY A 81 0.83 -7.52 -10.47
CA GLY A 81 0.33 -7.70 -9.12
C GLY A 81 -1.08 -7.17 -8.97
N ILE A 82 -1.88 -7.84 -8.16
CA ILE A 82 -3.17 -7.33 -7.67
C ILE A 82 -3.13 -7.35 -6.15
N LEU A 83 -3.66 -6.31 -5.53
CA LEU A 83 -3.87 -6.24 -4.09
C LEU A 83 -5.26 -5.68 -3.82
N ALA A 84 -6.09 -6.48 -3.17
CA ALA A 84 -7.37 -6.03 -2.63
C ALA A 84 -7.26 -5.92 -1.11
N VAL A 85 -7.72 -4.79 -0.56
CA VAL A 85 -7.70 -4.51 0.87
C VAL A 85 -9.08 -4.09 1.33
N ASN A 86 -9.50 -4.62 2.47
CA ASN A 86 -10.67 -4.18 3.22
C ASN A 86 -10.20 -3.82 4.64
N ASP A 87 -10.32 -2.54 5.01
CA ASP A 87 -9.95 -2.03 6.33
C ASP A 87 -11.17 -1.40 7.00
N GLU A 88 -11.47 -1.84 8.21
CA GLU A 88 -12.65 -1.45 8.99
C GLU A 88 -12.20 -0.94 10.36
N ILE A 89 -12.59 0.28 10.70
CA ILE A 89 -12.31 0.92 11.99
C ILE A 89 -13.59 1.61 12.46
N GLY A 90 -14.25 1.06 13.47
CA GLY A 90 -15.55 1.56 13.93
C GLY A 90 -16.59 1.54 12.81
N SER A 91 -17.21 2.69 12.56
CA SER A 91 -18.18 2.88 11.47
C SER A 91 -17.53 3.19 10.11
N ARG A 92 -16.20 3.34 10.04
CA ARG A 92 -15.47 3.62 8.80
C ARG A 92 -15.00 2.32 8.17
N SER A 93 -15.36 2.10 6.91
CA SER A 93 -14.81 1.03 6.07
C SER A 93 -14.13 1.65 4.85
N ASN A 94 -12.90 1.23 4.58
CA ASN A 94 -12.14 1.60 3.41
C ASN A 94 -11.80 0.34 2.61
N LYS A 95 -12.25 0.30 1.36
CA LYS A 95 -11.97 -0.79 0.42
C LYS A 95 -11.14 -0.23 -0.71
N SER A 96 -10.03 -0.89 -0.99
CA SER A 96 -9.11 -0.45 -2.04
C SER A 96 -8.65 -1.63 -2.86
N VAL A 97 -8.56 -1.42 -4.17
CA VAL A 97 -8.00 -2.40 -5.10
C VAL A 97 -6.89 -1.72 -5.85
N PHE A 98 -5.72 -2.34 -5.85
CA PHE A 98 -4.52 -1.87 -6.52
C PHE A 98 -4.13 -2.85 -7.60
N LEU A 99 -3.83 -2.31 -8.77
CA LEU A 99 -3.20 -3.01 -9.88
C LEU A 99 -1.77 -2.52 -9.95
N ASN A 100 -0.81 -3.44 -9.89
CA ASN A 100 0.60 -3.13 -9.89
C ASN A 100 1.25 -3.74 -11.13
N TYR A 101 2.15 -2.97 -11.73
CA TYR A 101 3.02 -3.42 -12.80
C TYR A 101 4.44 -3.06 -12.38
N ALA A 102 5.39 -3.97 -12.57
CA ALA A 102 6.79 -3.69 -12.31
C ALA A 102 7.63 -4.13 -13.50
N TYR A 103 8.35 -3.20 -14.13
CA TYR A 103 9.35 -3.52 -15.13
C TYR A 103 10.68 -3.87 -14.46
N ARG A 104 11.34 -4.95 -14.89
CA ARG A 104 12.44 -5.58 -14.17
C ARG A 104 13.68 -5.60 -15.05
N ILE A 105 14.63 -4.73 -14.75
CA ILE A 105 15.90 -4.64 -15.46
C ILE A 105 16.88 -5.62 -14.80
N PRO A 106 17.35 -6.66 -15.52
CA PRO A 106 18.44 -7.50 -15.02
C PRO A 106 19.76 -6.71 -15.08
N LEU A 107 20.45 -6.62 -13.95
CA LEU A 107 21.81 -6.09 -13.87
C LEU A 107 22.81 -7.25 -13.69
N SER A 108 24.10 -6.95 -13.82
CA SER A 108 25.17 -7.92 -13.60
C SER A 108 25.07 -8.58 -12.21
N ASN A 109 24.69 -7.81 -11.18
CA ASN A 109 24.51 -8.29 -9.80
C ASN A 109 23.12 -7.87 -9.25
N GLY A 110 22.06 -8.49 -9.77
CA GLY A 110 20.70 -8.34 -9.22
C GLY A 110 19.69 -7.84 -10.25
N LYS A 111 18.53 -7.38 -9.76
CA LYS A 111 17.45 -6.84 -10.59
C LYS A 111 16.94 -5.53 -10.01
N LEU A 112 16.78 -4.53 -10.87
CA LEU A 112 16.11 -3.28 -10.54
C LEU A 112 14.67 -3.38 -11.01
N SER A 113 13.71 -3.14 -10.13
CA SER A 113 12.30 -3.05 -10.48
C SER A 113 11.87 -1.59 -10.51
N LEU A 114 11.15 -1.19 -11.56
CA LEU A 114 10.52 0.11 -11.73
C LEU A 114 9.01 -0.07 -11.72
N ASP A 115 8.29 0.72 -10.93
CA ASP A 115 6.83 0.75 -10.83
C ASP A 115 6.15 1.81 -11.71
#